data_AF-A0A497MAB6-F1
#
_entry.id   AF-A0A497MAB6-F1
#
_cell.length_a   1.000
_cell.length_b   1.000
_cell.length_c   1.000
_cell.angle_alpha   90.00
_cell.angle_beta   90.00
_cell.angle_gamma   90.00
#
_symmetry.space_group_name_H-M   'P 1'
#
loop_
_entity.id
_entity.type
_entity.pdbx_description
1 polymer ?
#
loop_
_entity_poly.entity_id
_entity_poly.type
_entity_poly.pdbx_seq_one_letter_code
_entity_poly.pdbx_strand_id
1 'polypeptide(L)'
;MSEEKILKSEGEELARVAVKSGMGAKQLQTIYRLVKTRPLAYVQAFVKRQIGRDVRGFAGFMKMLELLGKYENSKGSFEKVLMYAVMLYDYCEKEPTINLKLAGEPVIKRIVERHGARYDGVSMRLRGNSLEVNVRAGRFHGNPKALAMEIEKALKANEKFSNLNLRVWIESR
;
A
#
# COMPACT_ATOMS: atom_id res chain seq x y z
N MET A 1 -15.69 -21.56 7.19
CA MET A 1 -14.32 -21.02 7.29
C MET A 1 -13.86 -21.13 8.74
N SER A 2 -12.58 -21.38 9.01
CA SER A 2 -12.07 -21.40 10.40
C SER A 2 -12.13 -20.00 11.03
N GLU A 3 -12.31 -19.93 12.34
CA GLU A 3 -12.32 -18.67 13.09
C GLU A 3 -11.07 -17.83 12.81
N GLU A 4 -9.89 -18.44 12.79
CA GLU A 4 -8.63 -17.77 12.49
C GLU A 4 -8.62 -17.08 11.11
N LYS A 5 -9.24 -17.69 10.09
CA LYS A 5 -9.34 -17.09 8.75
C LYS A 5 -10.22 -15.84 8.76
N ILE A 6 -11.28 -15.83 9.58
CA ILE A 6 -12.16 -14.67 9.74
C ILE A 6 -11.39 -13.53 10.41
N LEU A 7 -10.69 -13.80 11.52
CA LEU A 7 -9.89 -12.79 12.23
C LEU A 7 -8.80 -12.20 11.33
N LYS A 8 -8.11 -13.04 10.56
CA LYS A 8 -7.13 -12.58 9.57
C LYS A 8 -7.77 -11.67 8.52
N SER A 9 -8.89 -12.09 7.93
CA SER A 9 -9.58 -11.33 6.90
C SER A 9 -10.03 -9.96 7.40
N GLU A 10 -10.50 -9.87 8.64
CA GLU A 10 -10.90 -8.59 9.25
C GLU A 10 -9.71 -7.71 9.58
N GLY A 11 -8.59 -8.31 9.99
CA GLY A 11 -7.34 -7.59 10.18
C GLY A 11 -6.81 -7.01 8.87
N GLU A 12 -6.87 -7.79 7.79
CA GLU A 12 -6.49 -7.34 6.44
C GLU A 12 -7.38 -6.18 5.97
N GLU A 13 -8.70 -6.30 6.15
CA GLU A 13 -9.63 -5.22 5.79
C GLU A 13 -9.38 -3.95 6.61
N LEU A 14 -9.14 -4.08 7.92
CA LEU A 14 -8.76 -2.95 8.76
C LEU A 14 -7.47 -2.28 8.27
N ALA A 15 -6.45 -3.05 7.89
CA ALA A 15 -5.21 -2.52 7.33
C ALA A 15 -5.45 -1.74 6.02
N ARG A 16 -6.27 -2.28 5.11
CA ARG A 16 -6.63 -1.61 3.85
C ARG A 16 -7.34 -0.29 4.10
N VAL A 17 -8.31 -0.26 5.01
CA VAL A 17 -9.06 0.97 5.36
C VAL A 17 -8.14 1.99 6.05
N ALA A 18 -7.26 1.53 6.94
CA ALA A 18 -6.26 2.37 7.60
C ALA A 18 -5.35 3.08 6.59
N VAL A 19 -4.75 2.32 5.66
CA VAL A 19 -3.90 2.85 4.58
C VAL A 19 -4.67 3.86 3.73
N LYS A 20 -5.86 3.49 3.23
CA LYS A 20 -6.68 4.36 2.35
C LYS A 20 -7.08 5.67 3.02
N SER A 21 -7.27 5.67 4.33
CA SER A 21 -7.64 6.87 5.11
C SER A 21 -6.45 7.67 5.62
N GLY A 22 -5.22 7.24 5.33
CA GLY A 22 -3.99 7.90 5.78
C GLY A 22 -3.70 7.74 7.27
N MET A 23 -4.25 6.70 7.93
CA MET A 23 -3.85 6.31 9.28
C MET A 23 -2.44 5.74 9.22
N GLY A 24 -1.49 6.32 9.95
CA GLY A 24 -0.11 5.82 9.97
C GLY A 24 0.02 4.49 10.73
N ALA A 25 0.94 3.63 10.28
CA ALA A 25 1.26 2.34 10.92
C ALA A 25 1.49 2.46 12.45
N LYS A 26 2.15 3.53 12.90
CA LYS A 26 2.39 3.79 14.34
C LYS A 26 1.11 4.02 15.14
N GLN A 27 0.08 4.62 14.54
CA GLN A 27 -1.22 4.80 15.20
C GLN A 27 -1.88 3.43 15.41
N LEU A 28 -1.92 2.60 14.38
CA LEU A 28 -2.46 1.23 14.45
C LEU A 28 -1.69 0.37 15.47
N GLN A 29 -0.35 0.45 15.46
CA GLN A 29 0.51 -0.26 16.40
C GLN A 29 0.33 0.21 17.85
N THR A 30 0.09 1.51 18.05
CA THR A 30 -0.20 2.06 19.39
C THR A 30 -1.48 1.45 19.94
N ILE A 31 -2.53 1.35 19.13
CA ILE A 31 -3.80 0.79 19.58
C ILE A 31 -3.67 -0.71 19.86
N TYR A 32 -2.95 -1.45 19.01
CA TYR A 32 -2.61 -2.85 19.28
C TYR A 32 -1.94 -3.02 20.66
N ARG A 33 -0.93 -2.18 20.99
CA ARG A 33 -0.29 -2.22 22.33
C ARG A 33 -1.25 -1.87 23.47
N LEU A 34 -2.16 -0.93 23.25
CA LEU A 34 -3.17 -0.58 24.25
C LEU A 34 -4.12 -1.74 24.51
N VAL A 35 -4.56 -2.47 23.49
CA VAL A 35 -5.39 -3.67 23.68
C VAL A 35 -4.69 -4.70 24.55
N LYS A 36 -3.40 -4.95 24.34
CA LYS A 36 -2.66 -5.91 25.17
C LYS A 36 -2.64 -5.57 26.66
N THR A 37 -2.65 -4.28 27.00
CA THR A 37 -2.35 -3.80 28.36
C THR A 37 -3.55 -3.16 29.07
N ARG A 38 -4.61 -2.80 28.36
CA ARG A 38 -5.76 -2.04 28.89
C ARG A 38 -7.09 -2.76 28.66
N PRO A 39 -8.13 -2.44 29.44
CA PRO A 39 -9.50 -2.89 29.17
C PRO A 39 -10.05 -2.31 27.85
N LEU A 40 -10.98 -3.01 27.19
CA LEU A 40 -11.57 -2.55 25.93
C LEU A 40 -12.30 -1.20 26.06
N ALA A 41 -12.94 -0.93 27.18
CA ALA A 41 -13.56 0.37 27.45
C ALA A 41 -12.56 1.54 27.36
N TYR A 42 -11.34 1.35 27.88
CA TYR A 42 -10.26 2.33 27.76
C TYR A 42 -9.83 2.51 26.31
N VAL A 43 -9.66 1.40 25.58
CA VAL A 43 -9.27 1.42 24.16
C VAL A 43 -10.32 2.14 23.32
N GLN A 44 -11.61 1.86 23.56
CA GLN A 44 -12.72 2.50 22.88
C GLN A 44 -12.73 4.02 23.14
N ALA A 45 -12.53 4.45 24.40
CA ALA A 45 -12.42 5.86 24.74
C ALA A 45 -11.20 6.51 24.06
N PHE A 46 -10.08 5.81 23.99
CA PHE A 46 -8.88 6.29 23.28
C PHE A 46 -9.15 6.49 21.78
N VAL A 47 -9.79 5.51 21.11
CA VAL A 47 -10.15 5.60 19.69
C VAL A 47 -11.11 6.76 19.44
N LYS A 48 -12.18 6.89 20.24
CA LYS A 48 -13.11 8.03 20.17
C LYS A 48 -12.39 9.37 20.35
N ARG A 49 -11.41 9.44 21.26
CA ARG A 49 -10.58 10.64 21.43
C ARG A 49 -9.73 10.95 20.19
N GLN A 50 -9.17 9.95 19.51
CA GLN A 50 -8.42 10.21 18.26
C GLN A 50 -9.35 10.77 17.18
N ILE A 51 -10.55 10.20 17.05
CA ILE A 51 -11.58 10.71 16.12
C ILE A 51 -11.90 12.18 16.42
N GLY A 52 -12.17 12.51 17.69
CA GLY A 52 -12.49 13.89 18.09
C GLY A 52 -11.35 14.90 17.93
N ARG A 53 -10.11 14.43 17.73
CA ARG A 53 -8.94 15.30 17.44
C ARG A 53 -8.76 15.58 15.95
N ASP A 54 -9.63 15.04 15.09
CA ASP A 54 -9.58 15.20 13.64
C ASP A 54 -8.19 14.87 13.04
N VAL A 55 -7.56 13.81 13.55
CA VAL A 55 -6.32 13.31 12.98
C VAL A 55 -6.60 12.48 11.72
N ARG A 56 -5.64 12.41 10.80
CA ARG A 56 -5.73 11.52 9.62
C ARG A 56 -6.04 10.08 10.05
N GLY A 57 -6.76 9.35 9.19
CA GLY A 57 -7.16 7.98 9.47
C GLY A 57 -8.58 7.80 9.98
N PHE A 58 -9.47 8.81 9.85
CA PHE A 58 -10.84 8.78 10.37
C PHE A 58 -11.58 7.48 10.06
N ALA A 59 -11.61 7.05 8.79
CA ALA A 59 -12.29 5.81 8.40
C ALA A 59 -11.64 4.56 9.03
N GLY A 60 -10.31 4.55 9.20
CA GLY A 60 -9.60 3.50 9.93
C GLY A 60 -10.01 3.43 11.41
N PHE A 61 -10.16 4.58 12.09
CA PHE A 61 -10.66 4.62 13.46
C PHE A 61 -12.12 4.21 13.57
N MET A 62 -12.97 4.60 12.62
CA MET A 62 -14.37 4.18 12.56
C MET A 62 -14.48 2.66 12.38
N LYS A 63 -13.72 2.07 11.45
CA LYS A 63 -13.66 0.62 11.26
C LYS A 63 -13.19 -0.10 12.52
N MET A 64 -12.27 0.50 13.27
CA MET A 64 -11.83 -0.04 14.55
C MET A 64 -12.91 -0.01 15.63
N LEU A 65 -13.74 1.04 15.69
CA LEU A 65 -14.89 1.08 16.60
C LEU A 65 -15.94 0.01 16.26
N GLU A 66 -16.19 -0.22 14.98
CA GLU A 66 -17.05 -1.30 14.50
C GLU A 66 -16.55 -2.66 15.00
N LEU A 67 -15.25 -2.94 14.80
CA LEU A 67 -14.62 -4.19 15.25
C LEU A 67 -14.59 -4.31 16.78
N LEU A 68 -14.40 -3.21 17.52
CA LEU A 68 -14.52 -3.20 18.98
C LEU A 68 -15.92 -3.61 19.45
N GLY A 69 -16.97 -3.12 18.80
CA GLY A 69 -18.34 -3.53 19.11
C GLY A 69 -18.59 -5.00 18.78
N LYS A 70 -18.10 -5.47 17.63
CA LYS A 70 -18.21 -6.88 17.22
C LYS A 70 -17.55 -7.85 18.21
N TYR A 71 -16.41 -7.46 18.78
CA TYR A 71 -15.60 -8.30 19.68
C TYR A 71 -15.62 -7.82 21.13
N GLU A 72 -16.68 -7.12 21.56
CA GLU A 72 -16.79 -6.57 22.92
C GLU A 72 -16.59 -7.63 24.02
N ASN A 73 -17.06 -8.85 23.77
CA ASN A 73 -17.00 -9.99 24.69
C ASN A 73 -15.79 -10.90 24.45
N SER A 74 -14.95 -10.59 23.44
CA SER A 74 -13.75 -11.37 23.12
C SER A 74 -12.57 -10.45 22.81
N LYS A 75 -11.95 -9.95 23.89
CA LYS A 75 -10.72 -9.16 23.82
C LYS A 75 -9.60 -9.87 23.03
N GLY A 76 -9.47 -11.19 23.20
CA GLY A 76 -8.46 -11.98 22.49
C GLY A 76 -8.65 -12.01 20.98
N SER A 77 -9.91 -12.13 20.51
CA SER A 77 -10.23 -12.07 19.08
C SER A 77 -9.94 -10.68 18.51
N PHE A 78 -10.31 -9.62 19.23
CA PHE A 78 -9.99 -8.25 18.80
C PHE A 78 -8.46 -7.99 18.74
N GLU A 79 -7.72 -8.48 19.73
CA GLU A 79 -6.25 -8.40 19.74
C GLU A 79 -5.65 -9.07 18.49
N LYS A 80 -6.14 -10.26 18.11
CA LYS A 80 -5.70 -10.96 16.90
C LYS A 80 -6.01 -10.20 15.62
N VAL A 81 -7.20 -9.60 15.51
CA VAL A 81 -7.56 -8.75 14.36
C VAL A 81 -6.56 -7.59 14.22
N LEU A 82 -6.26 -6.90 15.32
CA LEU A 82 -5.27 -5.82 15.32
C LEU A 82 -3.85 -6.31 15.01
N MET A 83 -3.46 -7.47 15.53
CA MET A 83 -2.17 -8.10 15.21
C MET A 83 -2.05 -8.29 13.69
N TYR A 84 -3.04 -8.90 13.05
CA TYR A 84 -3.06 -9.08 11.60
C TYR A 84 -3.05 -7.75 10.84
N ALA A 85 -3.82 -6.76 11.29
CA ALA A 85 -3.84 -5.45 10.68
C ALA A 85 -2.46 -4.77 10.71
N VAL A 86 -1.75 -4.86 11.84
CA VAL A 86 -0.38 -4.33 11.98
C VAL A 86 0.59 -5.09 11.08
N MET A 87 0.52 -6.42 11.03
CA MET A 87 1.41 -7.25 10.20
C MET A 87 1.20 -7.03 8.70
N LEU A 88 -0.03 -6.75 8.28
CA LEU A 88 -0.40 -6.61 6.87
C LEU A 88 -0.37 -5.16 6.37
N TYR A 89 -0.20 -4.17 7.27
CA TYR A 89 -0.22 -2.76 6.92
C TYR A 89 0.75 -2.43 5.78
N ASP A 90 2.02 -2.81 5.90
CA ASP A 90 3.06 -2.52 4.89
C ASP A 90 2.76 -3.18 3.54
N TYR A 91 2.15 -4.37 3.57
CA TYR A 91 1.72 -5.05 2.36
C TYR A 91 0.60 -4.26 1.69
N CYS A 92 -0.46 -3.90 2.43
CA CYS A 92 -1.57 -3.10 1.91
C CYS A 92 -1.13 -1.71 1.41
N GLU A 93 -0.14 -1.09 2.06
CA GLU A 93 0.42 0.20 1.63
C GLU A 93 1.17 0.08 0.30
N LYS A 94 1.93 -1.00 0.12
CA LYS A 94 2.75 -1.22 -1.09
C LYS A 94 2.01 -1.93 -2.20
N GLU A 95 0.90 -2.61 -1.91
CA GLU A 95 0.10 -3.41 -2.84
C GLU A 95 -0.24 -2.65 -4.15
N PRO A 96 -0.70 -1.38 -4.12
CA PRO A 96 -0.92 -0.63 -5.36
C PRO A 96 0.34 -0.52 -6.23
N THR A 97 1.49 -0.25 -5.61
CA THR A 97 2.78 -0.15 -6.33
C THR A 97 3.26 -1.51 -6.84
N ILE A 98 3.06 -2.58 -6.06
CA ILE A 98 3.37 -3.95 -6.47
C ILE A 98 2.54 -4.34 -7.70
N ASN A 99 1.24 -4.06 -7.68
CA ASN A 99 0.34 -4.35 -8.79
C ASN A 99 0.71 -3.59 -10.07
N LEU A 100 1.12 -2.33 -9.94
CA LEU A 100 1.66 -1.55 -11.07
C LEU A 100 2.97 -2.16 -11.58
N LYS A 101 3.89 -2.55 -10.68
CA LYS A 101 5.15 -3.18 -11.08
C LYS A 101 4.92 -4.48 -11.86
N LEU A 102 4.06 -5.37 -11.37
CA LEU A 102 3.71 -6.63 -12.04
C LEU A 102 3.14 -6.41 -13.45
N ALA A 103 2.34 -5.36 -13.64
CA ALA A 103 1.77 -5.03 -14.95
C ALA A 103 2.76 -4.32 -15.89
N GLY A 104 3.58 -3.42 -15.37
CA GLY A 104 4.43 -2.55 -16.17
C GLY A 104 5.81 -3.14 -16.51
N GLU A 105 6.40 -3.93 -15.61
CA GLU A 105 7.75 -4.49 -15.80
C GLU A 105 7.91 -5.30 -17.10
N PRO A 106 6.98 -6.20 -17.48
CA PRO A 106 7.07 -6.91 -18.77
C PRO A 106 6.97 -6.00 -20.00
N VAL A 107 6.27 -4.87 -19.89
CA VAL A 107 6.16 -3.87 -20.97
C VAL A 107 7.49 -3.13 -21.11
N ILE A 108 8.03 -2.64 -19.99
CA ILE A 108 9.29 -1.91 -19.93
C ILE A 108 10.45 -2.78 -20.44
N LYS A 109 10.55 -4.02 -19.96
CA LYS A 109 11.61 -4.95 -20.35
C LYS A 109 11.64 -5.16 -21.87
N ARG A 110 10.49 -5.43 -22.49
CA ARG A 110 10.37 -5.62 -23.95
C ARG A 110 10.83 -4.41 -24.74
N ILE A 111 10.52 -3.19 -24.28
CA ILE A 111 10.93 -1.96 -24.96
C ILE A 111 12.44 -1.78 -24.84
N VAL A 112 13.00 -1.93 -23.63
CA VAL A 112 14.46 -1.79 -23.40
C VAL A 112 15.25 -2.78 -24.28
N GLU A 113 14.83 -4.05 -24.31
CA GLU A 113 15.50 -5.09 -25.10
C GLU A 113 15.38 -4.87 -26.62
N ARG A 114 14.25 -4.31 -27.10
CA ARG A 114 14.08 -3.94 -28.52
C ARG A 114 15.09 -2.87 -28.97
N HIS A 115 15.48 -1.99 -28.06
CA HIS A 115 16.52 -0.97 -28.29
C HIS A 115 17.95 -1.51 -28.16
N GLY A 116 18.13 -2.84 -28.08
CA GLY A 116 19.44 -3.48 -27.98
C GLY A 116 20.13 -3.29 -26.63
N ALA A 117 19.43 -2.74 -25.63
CA ALA A 117 19.94 -2.55 -24.28
C ALA A 117 19.61 -3.73 -23.37
N ARG A 118 20.43 -3.94 -22.34
CA ARG A 118 20.18 -4.93 -21.31
C ARG A 118 19.26 -4.35 -20.24
N TYR A 119 18.16 -5.03 -19.94
CA TYR A 119 17.28 -4.66 -18.84
C TYR A 119 17.86 -5.08 -17.48
N ASP A 120 18.19 -4.10 -16.62
CA ASP A 120 18.81 -4.31 -15.30
C ASP A 120 17.82 -4.07 -14.14
N GLY A 121 16.54 -3.85 -14.45
CA GLY A 121 15.44 -3.75 -13.48
C GLY A 121 14.69 -2.42 -13.50
N VAL A 122 13.57 -2.39 -12.77
CA VAL A 122 12.72 -1.20 -12.60
C VAL A 122 12.39 -0.97 -11.13
N SER A 123 12.41 0.30 -10.73
CA SER A 123 11.79 0.75 -9.48
C SER A 123 10.60 1.66 -9.80
N MET A 124 9.53 1.49 -9.03
CA MET A 124 8.32 2.30 -9.14
C MET A 124 8.01 2.92 -7.77
N ARG A 125 7.61 4.20 -7.78
CA ARG A 125 7.19 4.92 -6.57
C ARG A 125 5.87 5.64 -6.85
N LEU A 126 4.81 5.19 -6.21
CA LEU A 126 3.49 5.82 -6.28
C LEU A 126 3.34 6.84 -5.14
N ARG A 127 2.93 8.06 -5.48
CA ARG A 127 2.58 9.11 -4.53
C ARG A 127 1.29 9.79 -4.98
N GLY A 128 0.17 9.44 -4.33
CA GLY A 128 -1.15 9.86 -4.80
C GLY A 128 -1.37 9.40 -6.23
N ASN A 129 -1.63 10.34 -7.14
CA ASN A 129 -1.84 10.04 -8.56
C ASN A 129 -0.54 10.08 -9.40
N SER A 130 0.63 10.32 -8.81
CA SER A 130 1.89 10.38 -9.53
C SER A 130 2.70 9.09 -9.37
N LEU A 131 3.16 8.54 -10.49
CA LEU A 131 4.00 7.34 -10.52
C LEU A 131 5.36 7.69 -11.13
N GLU A 132 6.42 7.61 -10.33
CA GLU A 132 7.80 7.66 -10.81
C GLU A 132 8.26 6.24 -11.17
N VAL A 133 8.82 6.09 -12.37
CA VAL A 133 9.34 4.83 -12.91
C VAL A 133 10.80 5.02 -13.27
N ASN A 134 11.71 4.44 -12.52
CA ASN A 134 13.15 4.47 -12.84
C ASN A 134 13.56 3.13 -13.44
N VAL A 135 13.99 3.17 -14.68
CA VAL A 135 14.37 2.02 -15.49
C VAL A 135 15.89 1.98 -15.59
N ARG A 136 16.49 0.86 -15.19
CA ARG A 136 17.93 0.63 -15.33
C ARG A 136 18.17 -0.14 -16.61
N ALA A 137 18.89 0.48 -17.54
CA ALA A 137 19.21 -0.08 -18.85
C ALA A 137 20.73 -0.08 -19.06
N GLY A 138 21.35 -1.24 -18.99
CA GLY A 138 22.78 -1.40 -19.23
C GLY A 138 23.11 -1.38 -20.72
N ARG A 139 24.29 -0.86 -21.07
CA ARG A 139 24.78 -0.78 -22.47
C ARG A 139 23.87 0.02 -23.41
N PHE A 140 23.05 0.90 -22.85
CA PHE A 140 22.19 1.77 -23.65
C PHE A 140 22.96 3.02 -24.09
N HIS A 141 23.15 3.18 -25.39
CA HIS A 141 23.83 4.33 -26.01
C HIS A 141 22.88 5.26 -26.77
N GLY A 142 21.57 4.99 -26.72
CA GLY A 142 20.54 5.78 -27.41
C GLY A 142 20.11 7.02 -26.64
N ASN A 143 19.10 7.73 -27.16
CA ASN A 143 18.53 8.90 -26.49
C ASN A 143 17.63 8.49 -25.30
N PRO A 144 18.02 8.78 -24.04
CA PRO A 144 17.26 8.37 -22.85
C PRO A 144 15.85 8.98 -22.82
N LYS A 145 15.68 10.20 -23.35
CA LYS A 145 14.38 10.88 -23.40
C LYS A 145 13.43 10.19 -24.36
N ALA A 146 13.93 9.71 -25.50
CA ALA A 146 13.12 8.98 -26.48
C ALA A 146 12.64 7.64 -25.90
N LEU A 147 13.53 6.90 -25.24
CA LEU A 147 13.19 5.64 -24.57
C LEU A 147 12.18 5.86 -23.43
N ALA A 148 12.38 6.88 -22.61
CA ALA A 148 11.44 7.27 -21.56
C ALA A 148 10.03 7.56 -22.11
N MET A 149 9.95 8.32 -23.20
CA MET A 149 8.67 8.66 -23.84
C MET A 149 7.97 7.43 -24.44
N GLU A 150 8.72 6.50 -25.06
CA GLU A 150 8.14 5.26 -25.58
C GLU A 150 7.58 4.39 -24.45
N ILE A 151 8.32 4.25 -23.36
CA ILE A 151 7.88 3.52 -22.16
C ILE A 151 6.63 4.19 -21.56
N GLU A 152 6.63 5.51 -21.41
CA GLU A 152 5.49 6.24 -20.87
C GLU A 152 4.21 6.00 -21.70
N LYS A 153 4.32 6.11 -23.04
CA LYS A 153 3.21 5.86 -23.95
C LYS A 153 2.70 4.43 -23.85
N ALA A 154 3.61 3.45 -23.82
CA ALA A 154 3.25 2.04 -23.73
C ALA A 154 2.59 1.69 -22.38
N LEU A 155 3.04 2.30 -21.29
CA LEU A 155 2.39 2.15 -19.98
C LEU A 155 1.00 2.78 -19.98
N LYS A 156 0.84 4.00 -20.51
CA LYS A 156 -0.47 4.69 -20.59
C LYS A 156 -1.51 3.96 -21.42
N ALA A 157 -1.10 3.10 -22.35
CA ALA A 157 -2.02 2.24 -23.10
C ALA A 157 -2.69 1.15 -22.23
N ASN A 158 -2.18 0.90 -21.02
CA ASN A 158 -2.77 -0.02 -20.06
C ASN A 158 -3.66 0.76 -19.07
N GLU A 159 -4.90 0.31 -18.89
CA GLU A 159 -5.91 0.96 -18.03
C GLU A 159 -5.43 1.20 -16.59
N LYS A 160 -4.53 0.36 -16.06
CA LYS A 160 -3.97 0.53 -14.72
C LYS A 160 -3.11 1.79 -14.56
N PHE A 161 -2.62 2.35 -15.66
CA PHE A 161 -1.74 3.52 -15.68
C PHE A 161 -2.35 4.74 -16.37
N SER A 162 -3.47 4.59 -17.08
CA SER A 162 -4.05 5.63 -17.95
C SER A 162 -4.33 6.93 -17.20
N ASN A 163 -4.78 6.83 -15.94
CA ASN A 163 -5.12 7.97 -15.10
C ASN A 163 -3.94 8.51 -14.28
N LEU A 164 -2.75 7.88 -14.35
CA LEU A 164 -1.60 8.25 -13.54
C LEU A 164 -0.74 9.33 -14.21
N ASN A 165 -0.23 10.26 -13.40
CA ASN A 165 0.81 11.19 -13.79
C ASN A 165 2.18 10.47 -13.78
N LEU A 166 2.52 9.86 -14.91
CA LEU A 166 3.76 9.10 -15.10
C LEU A 166 4.99 10.00 -15.26
N ARG A 167 6.09 9.63 -14.61
CA ARG A 167 7.43 10.17 -14.87
C ARG A 167 8.41 9.03 -15.05
N VAL A 168 8.96 8.87 -16.25
CA VAL A 168 9.90 7.80 -16.57
C VAL A 168 11.32 8.36 -16.63
N TRP A 169 12.24 7.73 -15.90
CA TRP A 169 13.66 8.03 -15.90
C TRP A 169 14.45 6.82 -16.39
N ILE A 170 15.42 7.05 -17.25
CA ILE A 170 16.34 6.01 -17.74
C ILE A 170 17.69 6.23 -17.06
N GLU A 171 18.10 5.25 -16.27
CA GLU A 171 19.44 5.15 -15.71
C GLU A 171 20.26 4.24 -16.62
N SER A 172 21.13 4.83 -17.44
CA SER A 172 22.06 4.09 -18.29
C SER A 172 23.47 4.09 -17.69
N ARG A 173 24.08 2.90 -17.61
CA ARG A 173 25.50 2.70 -17.32
C ARG A 173 26.12 1.83 -18.39
#